data_AF-A0AAW2YYS9-F1
#
_entry.id   AF-A0AAW2YYS9-F1
#
_cell.length_a   1.000
_cell.length_b   1.000
_cell.length_c   1.000
_cell.angle_alpha   90.00
_cell.angle_beta   90.00
_cell.angle_gamma   90.00
#
_symmetry.space_group_name_H-M   'P 1'
#
loop_
_entity.id
_entity.type
_entity.pdbx_description
1 polymer ?
#
loop_
_entity_poly.entity_id
_entity_poly.type
_entity_poly.pdbx_seq_one_letter_code
_entity_poly.pdbx_strand_id
1 'polypeptide(L)'
;MLNSMFRMYIATNRLSDATDVFKKMKLEKFDPGIQTYTSLIKANGEIGRLDLSMNLFEEMIQKNIQPNNITFLVLLNACAKHNDVTNGVKVIQYMSKRDIVVDEKISTAMIAIYGKANMINEAFNIFQKIKTPDRVTCIAMLEACIETGDAEKGHKVHRIIVEKSTGVIDSKVYTSLIKMYGSQNQIESAIAVFREMIRMKCSPNHITCLVLLNACAKEKNIKIGDEVM
;
A
#
# COMPACT_ATOMS: atom_id res chain seq x y z
N MET A 1 22.39 -26.65 11.29
CA MET A 1 22.46 -25.88 12.56
C MET A 1 22.31 -24.38 12.34
N LEU A 2 23.13 -23.74 11.48
CA LEU A 2 23.05 -22.28 11.22
C LEU A 2 21.68 -21.81 10.72
N ASN A 3 21.04 -22.52 9.78
CA ASN A 3 19.68 -22.20 9.32
C ASN A 3 18.65 -22.20 10.46
N SER A 4 18.77 -23.13 11.41
CA SER A 4 17.87 -23.26 12.57
C SER A 4 18.09 -22.10 13.55
N MET A 5 19.35 -21.77 13.85
CA MET A 5 19.71 -20.62 14.69
C MET A 5 19.26 -19.30 14.06
N PHE A 6 19.47 -19.16 12.75
CA PHE A 6 19.02 -17.99 11.99
C PHE A 6 17.50 -17.80 12.10
N ARG A 7 16.72 -18.86 11.84
CA ARG A 7 15.26 -18.82 11.96
C ARG A 7 14.80 -18.47 13.37
N MET A 8 15.46 -19.04 14.39
CA MET A 8 15.18 -18.71 15.80
C MET A 8 15.43 -17.23 16.07
N TYR A 9 16.58 -16.68 15.66
CA TYR A 9 16.90 -15.27 15.91
C TYR A 9 15.94 -14.31 15.19
N ILE A 10 15.57 -14.61 13.94
CA ILE A 10 14.53 -13.87 13.21
C ILE A 10 13.20 -13.92 13.98
N ALA A 11 12.77 -15.10 14.45
CA ALA A 11 11.52 -15.27 15.19
C ALA A 11 11.51 -14.52 16.54
N THR A 12 12.67 -14.37 17.18
CA THR A 12 12.83 -13.61 18.44
C THR A 12 13.19 -12.12 18.22
N ASN A 13 13.13 -11.63 16.97
CA ASN A 13 13.50 -10.27 16.59
C ASN A 13 14.94 -9.85 16.98
N ARG A 14 15.85 -10.83 17.10
CA ARG A 14 17.27 -10.65 17.41
C ARG A 14 18.08 -10.41 16.15
N LEU A 15 17.84 -9.27 15.51
CA LEU A 15 18.36 -8.96 14.17
C LEU A 15 19.89 -8.92 14.09
N SER A 16 20.56 -8.44 15.14
CA SER A 16 22.04 -8.43 15.20
C SER A 16 22.58 -9.86 15.14
N ASP A 17 22.09 -10.74 16.00
CA ASP A 17 22.51 -12.14 16.03
C ASP A 17 22.17 -12.88 14.72
N ALA A 18 21.00 -12.61 14.14
CA ALA A 18 20.63 -13.16 12.83
C ALA A 18 21.59 -12.70 11.72
N THR A 19 22.04 -11.44 11.78
CA THR A 19 23.02 -10.87 10.84
C THR A 19 24.40 -11.51 11.00
N ASP A 20 24.81 -11.78 12.24
CA ASP A 20 26.09 -12.43 12.51
C ASP A 20 26.09 -13.90 12.08
N VAL A 21 24.98 -14.61 12.30
CA VAL A 21 24.78 -15.96 11.75
C VAL A 21 24.80 -15.93 10.22
N PHE A 22 24.18 -14.93 9.59
CA PHE A 22 24.20 -14.78 8.13
C PHE A 22 25.61 -14.52 7.58
N LYS A 23 26.41 -13.66 8.24
CA LYS A 23 27.83 -13.47 7.89
C LYS A 23 28.61 -14.78 8.03
N LYS A 24 28.38 -15.52 9.12
CA LYS A 24 29.01 -16.83 9.36
C LYS A 24 28.64 -17.85 8.28
N MET A 25 27.38 -17.91 7.86
CA MET A 25 26.93 -18.77 6.76
C MET A 25 27.72 -18.49 5.47
N LYS A 26 27.91 -17.21 5.12
CA LYS A 26 28.71 -16.82 3.95
C LYS A 26 30.18 -17.25 4.08
N LEU A 27 30.78 -17.04 5.24
CA LEU A 27 32.19 -17.39 5.51
C LEU A 27 32.42 -18.91 5.42
N GLU A 28 31.48 -19.71 5.91
CA GLU A 28 31.55 -21.17 5.90
C GLU A 28 31.09 -21.79 4.57
N LYS A 29 30.92 -20.98 3.51
CA LYS A 29 30.42 -21.39 2.17
C LYS A 29 29.05 -22.09 2.19
N PHE A 30 28.24 -21.83 3.22
CA PHE A 30 26.83 -22.20 3.24
C PHE A 30 26.04 -21.14 2.47
N ASP A 31 25.60 -21.45 1.26
CA ASP A 31 24.90 -20.45 0.44
C ASP A 31 23.54 -20.10 1.07
N PRO A 32 23.33 -18.84 1.50
CA PRO A 32 22.06 -18.44 2.05
C PRO A 32 21.01 -18.47 0.93
N GLY A 33 19.96 -19.27 1.10
CA GLY A 33 18.89 -19.35 0.11
C GLY A 33 17.95 -18.15 0.13
N ILE A 34 16.99 -18.16 -0.80
CA ILE A 34 15.92 -17.15 -0.93
C ILE A 34 15.20 -16.83 0.38
N GLN A 35 14.93 -17.84 1.22
CA GLN A 35 14.24 -17.66 2.50
C GLN A 35 15.06 -16.84 3.49
N THR A 36 16.39 -17.01 3.51
CA THR A 36 17.30 -16.30 4.40
C THR A 36 17.37 -14.82 4.02
N TYR A 37 17.59 -14.52 2.74
CA TYR A 37 17.56 -13.14 2.22
C TYR A 37 16.21 -12.48 2.48
N THR A 38 15.10 -13.13 2.12
CA THR A 38 13.74 -12.59 2.31
C THR A 38 13.46 -12.30 3.79
N SER A 39 13.92 -13.15 4.71
CA SER A 39 13.75 -12.94 6.15
C SER A 39 14.54 -11.74 6.66
N LEU A 40 15.79 -11.55 6.21
CA LEU A 40 16.60 -10.38 6.58
C LEU A 40 16.04 -9.09 5.98
N ILE A 41 15.62 -9.13 4.71
CA ILE A 41 14.97 -8.00 4.04
C ILE A 41 13.71 -7.60 4.81
N LYS A 42 12.88 -8.58 5.19
CA LYS A 42 11.67 -8.32 6.00
C LYS A 42 12.00 -7.66 7.32
N ALA A 43 12.90 -8.26 8.08
CA ALA A 43 13.16 -7.81 9.44
C ALA A 43 13.91 -6.45 9.47
N ASN A 44 14.76 -6.16 8.48
CA ASN A 44 15.33 -4.81 8.30
C ASN A 44 14.28 -3.79 7.82
N GLY A 45 13.43 -4.18 6.88
CA GLY A 45 12.36 -3.33 6.36
C GLY A 45 11.31 -2.96 7.41
N GLU A 46 10.99 -3.85 8.35
CA GLU A 46 10.04 -3.60 9.43
C GLU A 46 10.48 -2.48 10.38
N ILE A 47 11.79 -2.33 10.59
CA ILE A 47 12.42 -1.30 11.43
C ILE A 47 12.95 -0.10 10.64
N GLY A 48 12.65 -0.01 9.34
CA GLY A 48 13.02 1.13 8.50
C GLY A 48 14.46 1.16 7.99
N ARG A 49 15.23 0.07 8.11
CA ARG A 49 16.59 -0.04 7.54
C ARG A 49 16.52 -0.40 6.05
N LEU A 50 15.99 0.52 5.25
CA LEU A 50 15.72 0.27 3.84
C LEU A 50 16.98 0.15 2.99
N ASP A 51 18.03 0.93 3.27
CA ASP A 51 19.31 0.81 2.57
C ASP A 51 19.88 -0.61 2.67
N LEU A 52 19.85 -1.19 3.88
CA LEU A 52 20.31 -2.56 4.08
C LEU A 52 19.38 -3.58 3.42
N SER A 53 18.06 -3.32 3.41
CA SER A 53 17.09 -4.17 2.71
C SER A 53 17.34 -4.20 1.21
N MET A 54 17.64 -3.04 0.61
CA MET A 54 17.98 -2.91 -0.81
C MET A 54 19.35 -3.54 -1.12
N ASN A 55 20.36 -3.33 -0.28
CA ASN A 55 21.67 -3.98 -0.44
C ASN A 55 21.55 -5.51 -0.41
N LEU A 56 20.74 -6.07 0.49
CA LEU A 56 20.47 -7.50 0.55
C LEU A 56 19.73 -8.00 -0.70
N PHE A 57 18.78 -7.22 -1.22
CA PHE A 57 18.08 -7.54 -2.47
C PHE A 57 19.01 -7.53 -3.68
N GLU A 58 19.88 -6.53 -3.80
CA GLU A 58 20.88 -6.45 -4.86
C GLU A 58 21.91 -7.59 -4.77
N GLU A 59 22.40 -7.90 -3.57
CA GLU A 59 23.31 -9.02 -3.33
C GLU A 59 22.66 -10.36 -3.73
N MET A 60 21.37 -10.54 -3.39
CA MET A 60 20.60 -11.72 -3.77
C MET A 60 20.57 -11.90 -5.30
N ILE A 61 20.34 -10.81 -6.04
CA ILE A 61 20.35 -10.82 -7.51
C ILE A 61 21.74 -11.12 -8.07
N GLN A 62 22.79 -10.48 -7.54
CA GLN A 62 24.18 -10.69 -7.98
C GLN A 62 24.65 -12.14 -7.80
N LYS A 63 24.11 -12.83 -6.79
CA LYS A 63 24.35 -14.26 -6.54
C LYS A 63 23.47 -15.20 -7.36
N ASN A 64 22.71 -14.69 -8.34
CA ASN A 64 21.74 -15.45 -9.13
C ASN A 64 20.63 -16.12 -8.30
N ILE A 65 20.37 -15.63 -7.09
CA ILE A 65 19.25 -16.11 -6.27
C ILE A 65 18.04 -15.30 -6.70
N GLN A 66 17.08 -15.93 -7.37
CA GLN A 66 15.93 -15.23 -7.93
C GLN A 66 14.96 -14.77 -6.83
N PRO A 67 14.64 -13.46 -6.72
CA PRO A 67 13.58 -12.98 -5.84
C PRO A 67 12.22 -13.57 -6.22
N ASN A 68 11.38 -13.85 -5.23
CA ASN A 68 10.01 -14.32 -5.45
C ASN A 68 8.98 -13.28 -5.02
N ASN A 69 7.70 -13.58 -5.22
CA ASN A 69 6.58 -12.71 -4.85
C ASN A 69 6.62 -12.27 -3.38
N ILE A 70 7.09 -13.13 -2.47
CA ILE A 70 7.24 -12.78 -1.05
C ILE A 70 8.34 -11.72 -0.88
N THR A 71 9.50 -11.90 -1.53
CA THR A 71 10.59 -10.92 -1.49
C THR A 71 10.12 -9.55 -1.97
N PHE A 72 9.42 -9.49 -3.11
CA PHE A 72 8.91 -8.23 -3.67
C PHE A 72 7.85 -7.59 -2.76
N LEU A 73 6.87 -8.36 -2.29
CA LEU A 73 5.82 -7.84 -1.42
C LEU A 73 6.39 -7.24 -0.13
N VAL A 74 7.39 -7.90 0.47
CA VAL A 74 8.07 -7.40 1.66
C VAL A 74 8.78 -6.08 1.39
N LEU A 75 9.53 -5.96 0.29
CA LEU A 75 10.23 -4.74 -0.08
C LEU A 75 9.25 -3.59 -0.33
N LEU A 76 8.21 -3.83 -1.13
CA LEU A 76 7.22 -2.80 -1.47
C LEU A 76 6.46 -2.33 -0.23
N ASN A 77 6.06 -3.24 0.66
CA ASN A 77 5.40 -2.88 1.92
C ASN A 77 6.31 -2.07 2.83
N ALA A 78 7.60 -2.45 2.95
CA ALA A 78 8.57 -1.69 3.73
C ALA A 78 8.78 -0.29 3.16
N CYS A 79 8.94 -0.17 1.83
CA CYS A 79 9.06 1.12 1.15
C CYS A 79 7.82 1.99 1.35
N ALA A 80 6.61 1.44 1.22
CA ALA A 80 5.36 2.16 1.40
C ALA A 80 5.18 2.64 2.84
N LYS A 81 5.50 1.77 3.82
CA LYS A 81 5.40 2.08 5.26
C LYS A 81 6.35 3.22 5.67
N HIS A 82 7.54 3.26 5.10
CA HIS A 82 8.58 4.24 5.45
C HIS A 82 8.71 5.38 4.43
N ASN A 83 7.75 5.50 3.51
CA ASN A 83 7.69 6.55 2.49
C ASN A 83 8.92 6.64 1.55
N ASP A 84 9.61 5.51 1.33
CA ASP A 84 10.74 5.42 0.39
C ASP A 84 10.22 5.02 -1.01
N VAL A 85 9.57 6.00 -1.63
CA VAL A 85 8.97 5.83 -2.95
C VAL A 85 10.02 5.57 -4.03
N THR A 86 11.24 6.10 -3.86
CA THR A 86 12.34 5.95 -4.81
C THR A 86 12.75 4.49 -4.95
N ASN A 87 13.04 3.81 -3.83
CA ASN A 87 13.40 2.40 -3.88
C ASN A 87 12.19 1.51 -4.21
N GLY A 88 11.00 1.87 -3.73
CA GLY A 88 9.75 1.21 -4.13
C GLY A 88 9.59 1.17 -5.66
N VAL A 89 9.70 2.31 -6.34
CA VAL A 89 9.59 2.41 -7.80
C VAL A 89 10.69 1.61 -8.51
N LYS A 90 11.93 1.59 -7.99
CA LYS A 90 13.01 0.74 -8.55
C LYS A 90 12.65 -0.74 -8.50
N VAL A 91 12.09 -1.22 -7.39
CA VAL A 91 11.66 -2.61 -7.25
C VAL A 91 10.55 -2.93 -8.25
N ILE A 92 9.58 -2.02 -8.42
CA ILE A 92 8.51 -2.20 -9.40
C ILE A 92 9.07 -2.27 -10.83
N GLN A 93 9.97 -1.36 -11.20
CA GLN A 93 10.61 -1.37 -12.52
C GLN A 93 11.43 -2.64 -12.76
N TYR A 94 12.09 -3.17 -11.72
CA TYR A 94 12.81 -4.44 -11.79
C TYR A 94 11.86 -5.60 -12.15
N MET A 95 10.68 -5.64 -11.52
CA MET A 95 9.65 -6.65 -11.79
C MET A 95 9.08 -6.53 -13.20
N SER A 96 8.72 -5.30 -13.63
CA SER A 96 8.15 -5.04 -14.95
C SER A 96 9.11 -5.41 -16.10
N LYS A 97 10.42 -5.20 -15.93
CA LYS A 97 11.43 -5.56 -16.95
C LYS A 97 11.63 -7.07 -17.12
N ARG A 98 11.10 -7.89 -16.20
CA ARG A 98 11.28 -9.35 -16.17
C ARG A 98 9.96 -10.11 -16.31
N ASP A 99 8.89 -9.41 -16.65
CA ASP A 99 7.54 -9.97 -16.81
C ASP A 99 7.13 -10.84 -15.60
N ILE A 100 7.51 -10.42 -14.39
CA ILE A 100 7.15 -11.12 -13.15
C ILE A 100 5.63 -11.10 -13.00
N VAL A 101 5.04 -12.27 -12.76
CA VAL A 101 3.60 -12.40 -12.51
C VAL A 101 3.24 -11.73 -11.19
N VAL A 102 2.52 -10.63 -11.30
CA VAL A 102 2.02 -9.82 -10.17
C VAL A 102 0.68 -10.39 -9.70
N ASP A 103 0.58 -10.71 -8.41
CA ASP A 103 -0.70 -11.06 -7.77
C ASP A 103 -1.43 -9.82 -7.22
N GLU A 104 -2.61 -10.02 -6.65
CA GLU A 104 -3.43 -8.93 -6.11
C GLU A 104 -2.75 -8.18 -4.95
N LYS A 105 -1.97 -8.88 -4.11
CA LYS A 105 -1.28 -8.26 -2.97
C LYS A 105 -0.14 -7.36 -3.45
N ILE A 106 0.64 -7.83 -4.42
CA ILE A 106 1.68 -7.01 -5.01
C ILE A 106 1.08 -5.84 -5.79
N SER A 107 -0.01 -6.05 -6.54
CA SER A 107 -0.73 -4.95 -7.22
C SER A 107 -1.15 -3.85 -6.25
N THR A 108 -1.68 -4.23 -5.08
CA THR A 108 -2.07 -3.29 -4.02
C THR A 108 -0.86 -2.50 -3.51
N ALA A 109 0.26 -3.18 -3.24
CA ALA A 109 1.49 -2.53 -2.79
C ALA A 109 2.07 -1.58 -3.86
N MET A 110 2.00 -1.97 -5.14
CA MET A 110 2.41 -1.12 -6.26
C MET A 110 1.56 0.15 -6.36
N ILE A 111 0.24 0.04 -6.22
CA ILE A 111 -0.68 1.20 -6.20
C ILE A 111 -0.30 2.16 -5.07
N ALA A 112 -0.05 1.64 -3.86
CA ALA A 112 0.34 2.46 -2.72
C ALA A 112 1.67 3.21 -2.95
N ILE A 113 2.68 2.53 -3.52
CA ILE A 113 3.96 3.15 -3.88
C ILE A 113 3.77 4.23 -4.94
N TYR A 114 3.05 3.94 -6.02
CA TYR A 114 2.82 4.90 -7.10
C TYR A 114 2.01 6.11 -6.64
N GLY A 115 1.00 5.92 -5.80
CA GLY A 115 0.25 7.01 -5.17
C GLY A 115 1.16 7.97 -4.43
N LYS A 116 1.99 7.43 -3.52
CA LYS A 116 2.97 8.21 -2.75
C LYS A 116 4.04 8.87 -3.60
N ALA A 117 4.35 8.28 -4.75
CA ALA A 117 5.29 8.83 -5.72
C ALA A 117 4.68 9.92 -6.63
N ASN A 118 3.41 10.30 -6.43
CA ASN A 118 2.62 11.16 -7.32
C ASN A 118 2.50 10.63 -8.77
N MET A 119 2.62 9.31 -8.95
CA MET A 119 2.54 8.61 -10.23
C MET A 119 1.14 8.00 -10.43
N ILE A 120 0.13 8.86 -10.44
CA ILE A 120 -1.28 8.43 -10.40
C ILE A 120 -1.72 7.66 -11.66
N ASN A 121 -1.10 7.93 -12.82
CA ASN A 121 -1.43 7.23 -14.06
C ASN A 121 -1.04 5.76 -13.97
N GLU A 122 0.12 5.47 -13.40
CA GLU A 122 0.66 4.15 -13.18
C GLU A 122 -0.17 3.38 -12.14
N ALA A 123 -0.51 4.03 -11.03
CA ALA A 123 -1.42 3.47 -10.02
C ALA A 123 -2.78 3.09 -10.64
N PHE A 124 -3.40 4.02 -11.37
CA PHE A 124 -4.69 3.80 -12.01
C PHE A 124 -4.65 2.70 -13.08
N ASN A 125 -3.56 2.62 -13.85
CA ASN A 125 -3.37 1.60 -14.86
C ASN A 125 -3.30 0.18 -14.29
N ILE A 126 -2.79 0.03 -13.06
CA ILE A 126 -2.82 -1.23 -12.34
C ILE A 126 -4.23 -1.49 -11.79
N PHE A 127 -4.81 -0.49 -11.12
CA PHE A 127 -6.13 -0.61 -10.50
C PHE A 127 -7.23 -1.06 -11.48
N GLN A 128 -7.27 -0.50 -12.69
CA GLN A 128 -8.28 -0.87 -13.70
C GLN A 128 -8.20 -2.34 -14.15
N LYS A 129 -7.01 -2.95 -14.08
CA LYS A 129 -6.77 -4.35 -14.47
C LYS A 129 -7.19 -5.33 -13.39
N ILE A 130 -7.37 -4.87 -12.14
CA ILE A 130 -7.85 -5.71 -11.05
C ILE A 130 -9.33 -6.02 -11.27
N LYS A 131 -9.66 -7.32 -11.32
CA LYS A 131 -11.03 -7.78 -11.57
C LYS A 131 -11.95 -7.50 -10.39
N THR A 132 -11.46 -7.74 -9.17
CA THR A 132 -12.20 -7.58 -7.92
C THR A 132 -11.29 -6.89 -6.90
N PRO A 133 -11.22 -5.54 -6.89
CA PRO A 133 -10.37 -4.84 -5.95
C PRO A 133 -10.91 -5.04 -4.52
N ASP A 134 -10.03 -5.47 -3.61
CA ASP A 134 -10.40 -5.61 -2.20
C ASP A 134 -10.42 -4.26 -1.49
N ARG A 135 -10.85 -4.26 -0.22
CA ARG A 135 -10.90 -3.05 0.60
C ARG A 135 -9.57 -2.30 0.63
N VAL A 136 -8.45 -3.01 0.75
CA VAL A 136 -7.13 -2.40 0.89
C VAL A 136 -6.72 -1.73 -0.42
N THR A 137 -6.96 -2.41 -1.55
CA THR A 137 -6.74 -1.91 -2.91
C THR A 137 -7.52 -0.62 -3.17
N CYS A 138 -8.82 -0.61 -2.83
CA CYS A 138 -9.68 0.56 -3.01
C CYS A 138 -9.20 1.77 -2.19
N ILE A 139 -8.85 1.54 -0.92
CA ILE A 139 -8.31 2.61 -0.05
C ILE A 139 -7.00 3.14 -0.62
N ALA A 140 -6.07 2.27 -1.01
CA ALA A 140 -4.78 2.70 -1.57
C ALA A 140 -4.93 3.56 -2.83
N MET A 141 -5.86 3.20 -3.73
CA MET A 141 -6.13 3.98 -4.93
C MET A 141 -6.81 5.33 -4.63
N LEU A 142 -7.73 5.37 -3.67
CA LEU A 142 -8.37 6.61 -3.23
C LEU A 142 -7.39 7.54 -2.52
N GLU A 143 -6.50 7.00 -1.69
CA GLU A 143 -5.39 7.74 -1.07
C GLU A 143 -4.47 8.31 -2.13
N ALA A 144 -4.13 7.55 -3.18
CA ALA A 144 -3.38 8.07 -4.31
C ALA A 144 -4.08 9.28 -4.97
N CYS A 145 -5.40 9.21 -5.21
CA CYS A 145 -6.15 10.33 -5.76
C CYS A 145 -6.20 11.56 -4.83
N ILE A 146 -6.21 11.35 -3.52
CA ILE A 146 -6.11 12.42 -2.52
C ILE A 146 -4.73 13.08 -2.55
N GLU A 147 -3.67 12.26 -2.53
CA GLU A 147 -2.28 12.72 -2.51
C GLU A 147 -1.94 13.52 -3.78
N THR A 148 -2.42 13.08 -4.94
CA THR A 148 -2.16 13.78 -6.22
C THR A 148 -3.18 14.87 -6.56
N GLY A 149 -4.30 14.96 -5.85
CA GLY A 149 -5.39 15.89 -6.15
C GLY A 149 -6.11 15.64 -7.49
N ASP A 150 -5.99 14.44 -8.08
CA ASP A 150 -6.56 14.13 -9.39
C ASP A 150 -8.04 13.75 -9.26
N ALA A 151 -8.90 14.76 -9.47
CA ALA A 151 -10.35 14.62 -9.37
C ALA A 151 -10.96 13.72 -10.44
N GLU A 152 -10.46 13.78 -11.67
CA GLU A 152 -11.00 12.99 -12.77
C GLU A 152 -10.81 11.50 -12.50
N LYS A 153 -9.59 11.11 -12.08
CA LYS A 153 -9.32 9.73 -11.68
C LYS A 153 -10.08 9.32 -10.44
N GLY A 154 -10.24 10.21 -9.46
CA GLY A 154 -11.06 9.97 -8.27
C GLY A 154 -12.48 9.50 -8.61
N HIS A 155 -13.13 10.16 -9.58
CA HIS A 155 -14.46 9.75 -10.05
C HIS A 155 -14.44 8.40 -10.77
N LYS A 156 -13.46 8.16 -11.64
CA LYS A 156 -13.33 6.88 -12.34
C LYS A 156 -13.13 5.73 -11.35
N VAL A 157 -12.32 5.95 -10.32
CA VAL A 157 -12.09 4.99 -9.23
C VAL A 157 -13.39 4.75 -8.46
N HIS A 158 -14.13 5.80 -8.07
CA HIS A 158 -15.42 5.65 -7.41
C HIS A 158 -16.39 4.78 -8.23
N ARG A 159 -16.54 5.07 -9.54
CA ARG A 159 -17.37 4.26 -10.42
C ARG A 159 -16.93 2.80 -10.47
N ILE A 160 -15.63 2.53 -10.61
CA ILE A 160 -15.09 1.17 -10.62
C ILE A 160 -15.37 0.46 -9.29
N ILE A 161 -15.27 1.15 -8.15
CA ILE A 161 -15.59 0.58 -6.83
C ILE A 161 -17.06 0.17 -6.79
N VAL A 162 -17.99 1.02 -7.24
CA VAL A 162 -19.42 0.72 -7.24
C VAL A 162 -19.75 -0.43 -8.20
N GLU A 163 -19.13 -0.48 -9.39
CA GLU A 163 -19.41 -1.49 -10.41
C GLU A 163 -18.79 -2.86 -10.10
N LYS A 164 -17.57 -2.90 -9.56
CA LYS A 164 -16.79 -4.14 -9.38
C LYS A 164 -16.84 -4.70 -7.97
N SER A 165 -17.28 -3.94 -6.97
CA SER A 165 -17.37 -4.47 -5.60
C SER A 165 -18.49 -5.51 -5.52
N THR A 166 -18.13 -6.75 -5.22
CA THR A 166 -19.05 -7.90 -5.16
C THR A 166 -19.88 -7.95 -3.87
N GLY A 167 -20.09 -6.82 -3.19
CA GLY A 167 -20.78 -6.77 -1.90
C GLY A 167 -20.94 -5.35 -1.34
N VAL A 168 -21.37 -5.26 -0.08
CA VAL A 168 -21.51 -4.00 0.65
C VAL A 168 -20.14 -3.32 0.75
N ILE A 169 -20.06 -2.07 0.28
CA ILE A 169 -18.86 -1.24 0.41
C ILE A 169 -18.56 -1.04 1.90
N ASP A 170 -17.34 -1.37 2.33
CA ASP A 170 -16.90 -1.24 3.71
C ASP A 170 -16.91 0.24 4.14
N SER A 171 -17.26 0.50 5.41
CA SER A 171 -17.34 1.86 5.95
C SER A 171 -16.05 2.66 5.76
N LYS A 172 -14.87 2.00 5.80
CA LYS A 172 -13.58 2.63 5.55
C LYS A 172 -13.42 3.10 4.11
N VAL A 173 -13.97 2.37 3.14
CA VAL A 173 -13.94 2.78 1.72
C VAL A 173 -14.83 4.00 1.52
N TYR A 174 -16.02 4.02 2.14
CA TYR A 174 -16.88 5.21 2.16
C TYR A 174 -16.18 6.42 2.78
N THR A 175 -15.54 6.27 3.94
CA THR A 175 -14.75 7.34 4.56
C THR A 175 -13.66 7.86 3.61
N SER A 176 -12.94 6.96 2.91
CA SER A 176 -11.92 7.36 1.93
C SER A 176 -12.50 8.06 0.70
N LEU A 177 -13.68 7.66 0.20
CA LEU A 177 -14.37 8.34 -0.90
C LEU A 177 -14.80 9.75 -0.50
N ILE A 178 -15.40 9.91 0.68
CA ILE A 178 -15.81 11.20 1.23
C ILE A 178 -14.58 12.10 1.41
N LYS A 179 -13.47 11.56 1.93
CA LYS A 179 -12.19 12.27 2.06
C LYS A 179 -11.63 12.69 0.70
N MET A 180 -11.71 11.81 -0.31
CA MET A 180 -11.28 12.11 -1.67
C MET A 180 -12.06 13.29 -2.25
N TYR A 181 -13.39 13.22 -2.27
CA TYR A 181 -14.24 14.32 -2.74
C TYR A 181 -14.07 15.61 -1.93
N GLY A 182 -13.99 15.51 -0.60
CA GLY A 182 -13.78 16.66 0.29
C GLY A 182 -12.43 17.35 0.06
N SER A 183 -11.35 16.59 -0.16
CA SER A 183 -10.01 17.14 -0.44
C SER A 183 -9.94 17.87 -1.78
N GLN A 184 -10.81 17.51 -2.72
CA GLN A 184 -10.89 18.08 -4.07
C GLN A 184 -12.01 19.12 -4.20
N ASN A 185 -12.56 19.59 -3.08
CA ASN A 185 -13.61 20.61 -3.02
C ASN A 185 -14.89 20.24 -3.80
N GLN A 186 -15.25 18.95 -3.83
CA GLN A 186 -16.48 18.45 -4.43
C GLN A 186 -17.46 18.02 -3.35
N ILE A 187 -18.01 19.03 -2.67
CA ILE A 187 -18.81 18.81 -1.45
C ILE A 187 -20.10 18.05 -1.76
N GLU A 188 -20.79 18.38 -2.85
CA GLU A 188 -22.03 17.69 -3.24
C GLU A 188 -21.81 16.19 -3.46
N SER A 189 -20.72 15.81 -4.12
CA SER A 189 -20.34 14.40 -4.30
C SER A 189 -20.01 13.74 -2.95
N ALA A 190 -19.31 14.43 -2.05
CA ALA A 190 -19.00 13.92 -0.72
C ALA A 190 -20.28 13.66 0.11
N ILE A 191 -21.27 14.56 0.04
CA ILE A 191 -22.56 14.42 0.71
C ILE A 191 -23.38 13.28 0.10
N ALA A 192 -23.40 13.16 -1.23
CA ALA A 192 -24.09 12.07 -1.91
C ALA A 192 -23.56 10.71 -1.44
N VAL A 193 -22.23 10.55 -1.35
CA VAL A 193 -21.59 9.34 -0.82
C VAL A 193 -21.91 9.12 0.66
N PHE A 194 -21.95 10.17 1.48
CA PHE A 194 -22.34 10.07 2.88
C PHE A 194 -23.78 9.61 3.08
N ARG A 195 -24.72 10.17 2.30
CA ARG A 195 -26.13 9.74 2.32
C ARG A 195 -26.28 8.29 1.87
N GLU A 196 -25.51 7.87 0.88
CA GLU A 196 -25.45 6.47 0.47
C GLU A 196 -24.94 5.56 1.60
N MET A 197 -23.87 5.96 2.29
CA MET A 197 -23.31 5.25 3.45
C MET A 197 -24.37 5.01 4.54
N ILE A 198 -25.15 6.05 4.89
CA ILE A 198 -26.26 5.94 5.86
C ILE A 198 -27.34 4.99 5.34
N ARG A 199 -27.73 5.11 4.07
CA ARG A 199 -28.75 4.25 3.45
C ARG A 199 -28.35 2.77 3.49
N MET A 200 -27.06 2.49 3.30
CA MET A 200 -26.48 1.14 3.38
C MET A 200 -26.30 0.64 4.82
N LYS A 201 -26.75 1.39 5.83
CA LYS A 201 -26.62 1.12 7.27
C LYS A 201 -25.15 0.99 7.72
N CYS A 202 -24.23 1.62 7.01
CA CYS A 202 -22.85 1.75 7.46
C CYS A 202 -22.77 2.91 8.46
N SER A 203 -22.28 2.64 9.67
CA SER A 203 -22.13 3.69 10.70
C SER A 203 -20.97 4.64 10.33
N PRO A 204 -21.24 5.95 10.19
CA PRO A 204 -20.19 6.94 10.06
C PRO A 204 -19.31 6.96 11.31
N ASN A 205 -18.00 7.07 11.14
CA ASN A 205 -17.07 7.28 12.25
C ASN A 205 -16.77 8.78 12.42
N HIS A 206 -16.16 9.14 13.56
CA HIS A 206 -15.79 10.53 13.86
C HIS A 206 -14.92 11.19 12.78
N ILE A 207 -14.08 10.41 12.07
CA ILE A 207 -13.24 10.89 10.96
C ILE A 207 -14.13 11.30 9.78
N THR A 208 -15.16 10.52 9.47
CA THR A 208 -16.11 10.79 8.39
C THR A 208 -16.84 12.11 8.63
N CYS A 209 -17.37 12.30 9.84
CA CYS A 209 -18.05 13.53 10.21
C CYS A 209 -17.10 14.73 10.21
N LEU A 210 -15.87 14.58 10.75
CA LEU A 210 -14.87 15.65 10.75
C LEU A 210 -14.46 16.08 9.34
N VAL A 211 -14.28 15.13 8.42
CA VAL A 211 -13.94 15.41 7.01
C VAL A 211 -15.05 16.18 6.31
N LEU A 212 -16.32 15.78 6.51
CA LEU A 212 -17.48 16.49 5.97
C LEU A 212 -17.61 17.89 6.56
N LEU A 213 -17.50 18.04 7.88
CA LEU A 213 -17.57 19.34 8.56
C LEU A 213 -16.46 20.28 8.09
N ASN A 214 -15.23 19.78 7.93
CA ASN A 214 -14.10 20.55 7.40
C ASN A 214 -14.32 20.97 5.94
N ALA A 215 -14.92 20.10 5.11
CA ALA A 215 -15.29 20.46 3.74
C ALA A 215 -16.35 21.58 3.76
N CYS A 216 -17.42 21.44 4.55
CA CYS A 216 -18.51 22.41 4.63
C CYS A 216 -18.06 23.78 5.20
N ALA A 217 -17.18 23.76 6.19
CA ALA A 217 -16.63 24.97 6.81
C ALA A 217 -15.82 25.82 5.81
N LYS A 218 -15.14 25.18 4.84
CA LYS A 218 -14.40 25.89 3.78
C LYS A 218 -15.31 26.65 2.81
N GLU A 219 -16.54 26.19 2.60
CA GLU A 219 -17.49 26.83 1.67
C GLU A 219 -18.51 27.76 2.34
N LYS A 220 -18.43 27.98 3.66
CA LYS A 220 -19.44 28.75 4.44
C LYS A 220 -20.87 28.23 4.25
N ASN A 221 -21.05 26.95 3.94
CA ASN A 221 -22.36 26.36 3.68
C ASN A 221 -22.95 25.78 4.98
N ILE A 222 -23.66 26.62 5.74
CA ILE A 222 -24.18 26.32 7.09
C ILE A 222 -25.24 25.21 7.07
N LYS A 223 -26.01 25.08 5.97
CA LYS A 223 -27.14 24.14 5.87
C LYS A 223 -26.73 22.66 5.96
N ILE A 224 -25.48 22.33 5.64
CA ILE A 224 -24.99 20.94 5.65
C ILE A 224 -24.47 20.55 7.03
N GLY A 225 -24.02 21.51 7.85
CA GLY A 225 -23.58 21.24 9.23
C GLY A 225 -24.69 20.60 10.07
N ASP A 226 -25.94 20.99 9.83
CA ASP A 226 -27.13 20.46 10.52
C ASP A 226 -27.53 19.04 10.07
N GLU A 227 -27.11 18.57 8.89
CA GLU A 227 -27.36 17.18 8.44
C GLU A 227 -26.32 16.17 9.00
N VAL A 228 -25.18 16.66 9.50
CA VAL A 228 -24.05 15.85 9.97
C VAL A 228 -24.00 15.74 11.51
N MET A 229 -24.67 16.65 12.23
CA MET A 229 -24.85 16.64 13.70
C MET A 229 -26.01 15.75 14.14
#